data_AF-A0A961Z2V9-F1
#
_entry.id   AF-A0A961Z2V9-F1
#
_cell.length_a   1.000
_cell.length_b   1.000
_cell.length_c   1.000
_cell.angle_alpha   90.00
_cell.angle_beta   90.00
_cell.angle_gamma   90.00
#
_symmetry.space_group_name_H-M   'P 1'
#
loop_
_entity.id
_entity.type
_entity.pdbx_description
1 polymer ?
#
loop_
_entity_poly.entity_id
_entity_poly.type
_entity_poly.pdbx_seq_one_letter_code
_entity_poly.pdbx_strand_id
1 'polypeptide(L)'
;MLLIANMTIPVILAIALSLAMMAVAFWTWFYHDSKHRDLDSWIEYGFSRDTLHHVLIYYRSMGIAMLVFYVLFVVSCLLLEAEGHQLFVTARGDPVHAGPIATSFFALDLVLRGGFFDIMEHFELTVTAVSMNRALRWFVLYAFVFRIYYGLTLIRIVVSFVWMWAKLRAVSKQQHADRNNA
;
A
#
# COMPACT_ATOMS: atom_id res chain seq x y z
N MET A 1 -1.97 -9.73 -32.49
CA MET A 1 -3.06 -10.53 -31.89
C MET A 1 -2.57 -11.95 -31.58
N LEU A 2 -1.44 -12.07 -30.86
CA LEU A 2 -0.74 -13.34 -30.58
C LEU A 2 -0.12 -13.38 -29.17
N LEU A 3 -0.42 -12.38 -28.33
CA LEU A 3 0.11 -12.27 -26.96
C LEU A 3 -0.78 -12.95 -25.91
N ILE A 4 -2.03 -13.28 -26.26
CA ILE A 4 -3.05 -13.79 -25.32
C ILE A 4 -3.03 -15.33 -25.26
N ALA A 5 -2.51 -16.01 -26.29
CA ALA A 5 -2.62 -17.47 -26.43
C ALA A 5 -1.70 -18.27 -25.49
N ASN A 6 -0.69 -17.65 -24.87
CA ASN A 6 0.25 -18.28 -23.93
C ASN A 6 0.23 -17.63 -22.53
N MET A 7 -0.83 -16.89 -22.18
CA MET A 7 -0.98 -16.37 -20.82
C MET A 7 -1.57 -17.44 -19.93
N THR A 8 -0.79 -17.91 -18.96
CA THR A 8 -1.28 -18.80 -17.92
C THR A 8 -2.20 -18.05 -16.96
N ILE A 9 -3.12 -18.76 -16.30
CA ILE A 9 -4.17 -18.18 -15.44
C ILE A 9 -3.58 -17.25 -14.34
N PRO A 10 -2.47 -17.59 -13.68
CA PRO A 10 -1.80 -16.74 -12.70
C PRO A 10 -1.20 -15.47 -13.28
N VAL A 11 -0.75 -15.48 -14.54
CA VAL A 11 -0.27 -14.26 -15.22
C VAL A 11 -1.43 -13.32 -15.51
N ILE A 12 -2.59 -13.85 -15.94
CA ILE A 12 -3.82 -13.04 -16.09
C ILE A 12 -4.25 -12.45 -14.74
N LEU A 13 -4.19 -13.25 -13.67
CA LEU A 13 -4.51 -12.80 -12.32
C LEU A 13 -3.54 -11.70 -11.84
N ALA A 14 -2.24 -11.83 -12.10
CA ALA A 14 -1.27 -10.80 -11.76
C ALA A 14 -1.52 -9.48 -12.52
N ILE A 15 -1.85 -9.56 -13.82
CA ILE A 15 -2.21 -8.36 -14.60
C ILE A 15 -3.51 -7.76 -14.06
N ALA A 16 -4.54 -8.55 -13.82
CA ALA A 16 -5.80 -8.07 -13.25
C ALA A 16 -5.58 -7.42 -11.87
N LEU A 17 -4.72 -8.00 -11.03
CA LEU A 17 -4.36 -7.43 -9.74
C LEU A 17 -3.63 -6.09 -9.91
N SER A 18 -2.70 -5.99 -10.87
CA SER A 18 -1.97 -4.75 -11.16
C SER A 18 -2.91 -3.62 -11.61
N LEU A 19 -3.88 -3.93 -12.48
CA LEU A 19 -4.90 -2.99 -12.93
C LEU A 19 -5.84 -2.59 -11.80
N ALA A 20 -6.25 -3.55 -10.96
CA ALA A 20 -7.08 -3.27 -9.78
C ALA A 20 -6.34 -2.38 -8.77
N MET A 21 -5.06 -2.64 -8.50
CA MET A 21 -4.23 -1.81 -7.63
C MET A 21 -4.07 -0.39 -8.18
N MET A 22 -3.83 -0.24 -9.49
CA MET A 22 -3.80 1.08 -10.14
C MET A 22 -5.13 1.82 -10.04
N ALA A 23 -6.25 1.13 -10.31
CA ALA A 23 -7.58 1.71 -10.24
C ALA A 23 -7.94 2.14 -8.82
N VAL A 24 -7.60 1.32 -7.81
CA VAL A 24 -7.81 1.65 -6.39
C VAL A 24 -6.87 2.76 -5.94
N ALA A 25 -5.61 2.82 -6.42
CA ALA A 25 -4.71 3.94 -6.15
C ALA A 25 -5.30 5.25 -6.70
N PHE A 26 -5.75 5.23 -7.95
CA PHE A 26 -6.35 6.38 -8.62
C PHE A 26 -7.66 6.80 -7.93
N TRP A 27 -8.54 5.85 -7.64
CA TRP A 27 -9.78 6.12 -6.91
C TRP A 27 -9.50 6.68 -5.54
N THR A 28 -8.59 6.07 -4.78
CA THR A 28 -8.10 6.60 -3.52
C THR A 28 -7.58 8.02 -3.69
N TRP A 29 -6.92 8.34 -4.81
CA TRP A 29 -6.37 9.67 -5.00
C TRP A 29 -7.43 10.74 -5.26
N PHE A 30 -8.43 10.43 -6.08
CA PHE A 30 -9.48 11.39 -6.47
C PHE A 30 -10.64 11.43 -5.47
N TYR A 31 -11.12 10.27 -5.01
CA TYR A 31 -12.26 10.17 -4.10
C TYR A 31 -11.94 10.61 -2.66
N HIS A 32 -10.67 10.54 -2.26
CA HIS A 32 -10.24 11.10 -0.99
C HIS A 32 -10.13 12.62 -1.04
N ASP A 33 -9.87 13.23 -2.19
CA ASP A 33 -9.79 14.70 -2.31
C ASP A 33 -11.18 15.33 -2.12
N SER A 34 -12.22 14.73 -2.72
CA SER A 34 -13.61 15.12 -2.47
C SER A 34 -14.02 14.90 -1.01
N LYS A 35 -13.68 13.75 -0.41
CA LYS A 35 -13.95 13.44 1.00
C LYS A 35 -13.20 14.35 1.98
N HIS A 36 -11.99 14.82 1.66
CA HIS A 36 -11.24 15.76 2.49
C HIS A 36 -11.92 17.12 2.52
N ARG A 37 -12.41 17.61 1.38
CA ARG A 37 -13.21 18.84 1.31
C ARG A 37 -14.49 18.75 2.13
N ASP A 38 -15.17 17.61 2.10
CA ASP A 38 -16.31 17.38 2.96
C ASP A 38 -15.85 17.43 4.43
N LEU A 39 -14.81 16.67 4.80
CA LEU A 39 -14.29 16.62 6.17
C LEU A 39 -13.86 17.99 6.70
N ASP A 40 -13.31 18.84 5.84
CA ASP A 40 -12.98 20.24 6.12
C ASP A 40 -14.21 21.03 6.58
N SER A 41 -15.32 20.90 5.85
CA SER A 41 -16.58 21.55 6.20
C SER A 41 -17.17 21.01 7.52
N TRP A 42 -17.02 19.72 7.80
CA TRP A 42 -17.49 19.12 9.07
C TRP A 42 -16.65 19.58 10.27
N ILE A 43 -15.36 19.83 10.09
CA ILE A 43 -14.48 20.31 11.17
C ILE A 43 -14.73 21.81 11.45
N GLU A 44 -15.03 22.61 10.42
CA GLU A 44 -15.38 24.03 10.59
C GLU A 44 -16.74 24.24 11.28
N TYR A 45 -17.72 23.36 11.04
CA TYR A 45 -19.07 23.49 11.63
C TYR A 45 -19.20 22.98 13.07
N GLY A 46 -18.18 22.32 13.62
CA GLY A 46 -18.14 21.91 15.02
C GLY A 46 -17.51 20.54 15.20
N PHE A 47 -16.54 20.46 16.11
CA PHE A 47 -15.87 19.22 16.49
C PHE A 47 -16.85 18.25 17.18
N SER A 48 -17.64 17.49 16.40
CA SER A 48 -18.50 16.43 16.90
C SER A 48 -17.72 15.12 17.02
N ARG A 49 -18.05 14.33 18.05
CA ARG A 49 -17.56 12.94 18.24
C ARG A 49 -17.84 12.07 17.01
N ASP A 50 -18.87 12.41 16.24
CA ASP A 50 -19.24 11.74 14.99
C ASP A 50 -18.23 11.96 13.87
N THR A 51 -17.58 13.14 13.81
CA THR A 51 -16.56 13.47 12.81
C THR A 51 -15.31 12.60 13.01
N LEU A 52 -14.89 12.40 14.27
CA LEU A 52 -13.76 11.52 14.61
C LEU A 52 -14.09 10.05 14.28
N HIS A 53 -15.33 9.62 14.48
CA HIS A 53 -15.76 8.26 14.16
C HIS A 53 -15.76 7.99 12.65
N HIS A 54 -16.23 8.95 11.84
CA HIS A 54 -16.21 8.85 10.38
C HIS A 54 -14.79 8.78 9.81
N VAL A 55 -13.91 9.61 10.37
CA VAL A 55 -12.46 9.57 10.11
C VAL A 55 -11.88 8.18 10.40
N LEU A 56 -12.18 7.62 11.57
CA LEU A 56 -11.59 6.36 12.00
C LEU A 56 -12.05 5.20 11.10
N ILE A 57 -13.34 5.18 10.74
CA ILE A 57 -13.92 4.22 9.80
C ILE A 57 -13.23 4.33 8.44
N TYR A 58 -12.95 5.55 7.98
CA TYR A 58 -12.29 5.81 6.71
C TYR A 58 -10.84 5.28 6.67
N TYR A 59 -10.05 5.55 7.70
CA TYR A 59 -8.68 4.98 7.77
C TYR A 59 -8.69 3.47 7.93
N ARG A 60 -9.66 2.93 8.70
CA ARG A 60 -9.83 1.49 8.86
C ARG A 60 -10.17 0.81 7.53
N SER A 61 -11.04 1.40 6.71
CA SER A 61 -11.36 0.84 5.41
C SER A 61 -10.18 0.88 4.44
N MET A 62 -9.37 1.94 4.45
CA MET A 62 -8.09 1.98 3.71
C MET A 62 -7.12 0.88 4.17
N GLY A 63 -6.92 0.74 5.48
CA GLY A 63 -6.02 -0.28 6.02
C GLY A 63 -6.47 -1.71 5.67
N ILE A 64 -7.79 -1.98 5.71
CA ILE A 64 -8.35 -3.26 5.28
C ILE A 64 -8.10 -3.50 3.80
N ALA A 65 -8.33 -2.50 2.94
CA ALA A 65 -8.09 -2.63 1.50
C ALA A 65 -6.61 -2.95 1.22
N MET A 66 -5.68 -2.26 1.88
CA MET A 66 -4.25 -2.58 1.80
C MET A 66 -4.01 -4.05 2.20
N LEU A 67 -4.47 -4.48 3.37
CA LEU A 67 -4.28 -5.86 3.83
C LEU A 67 -4.85 -6.91 2.85
N VAL A 68 -5.99 -6.65 2.23
CA VAL A 68 -6.56 -7.53 1.19
C VAL A 68 -5.62 -7.61 -0.02
N PHE A 69 -5.15 -6.47 -0.53
CA PHE A 69 -4.20 -6.45 -1.65
C PHE A 69 -2.85 -7.07 -1.30
N TYR A 70 -2.41 -6.99 -0.04
CA TYR A 70 -1.24 -7.71 0.46
C TYR A 70 -1.40 -9.22 0.29
N VAL A 71 -2.48 -9.76 0.84
CA VAL A 71 -2.75 -11.21 0.82
C VAL A 71 -2.92 -11.69 -0.63
N LEU A 72 -3.65 -10.95 -1.46
CA LEU A 72 -3.83 -11.29 -2.87
C LEU A 72 -2.50 -11.27 -3.65
N PHE A 73 -1.59 -10.35 -3.34
CA PHE A 73 -0.26 -10.32 -3.96
C PHE A 73 0.58 -11.53 -3.55
N VAL A 74 0.58 -11.90 -2.26
CA VAL A 74 1.29 -13.10 -1.78
C VAL A 74 0.73 -14.37 -2.43
N VAL A 75 -0.60 -14.53 -2.45
CA VAL A 75 -1.25 -15.68 -3.11
C VAL A 75 -0.94 -15.70 -4.61
N SER A 76 -0.97 -14.55 -5.28
CA SER A 76 -0.60 -14.42 -6.69
C SER A 76 0.83 -14.87 -6.96
N CYS A 77 1.79 -14.51 -6.10
CA CYS A 77 3.17 -14.96 -6.22
C CYS A 77 3.27 -16.49 -6.03
N LEU A 78 2.58 -17.05 -5.04
CA LEU A 78 2.59 -18.50 -4.80
C LEU A 78 1.99 -19.30 -5.96
N LEU A 79 0.93 -18.78 -6.58
CA LEU A 79 0.33 -19.40 -7.77
C LEU A 79 1.28 -19.36 -8.97
N LEU A 80 1.99 -18.26 -9.17
CA LEU A 80 3.01 -18.14 -10.21
C LEU A 80 4.19 -19.10 -9.98
N GLU A 81 4.62 -19.28 -8.73
CA GLU A 81 5.65 -20.28 -8.40
C GLU A 81 5.16 -21.71 -8.60
N ALA A 82 3.90 -22.01 -8.29
CA ALA A 82 3.30 -23.32 -8.50
C ALA A 82 3.23 -23.71 -9.98
N GLU A 83 3.14 -22.73 -10.89
CA GLU A 83 3.25 -22.96 -12.34
C GLU A 83 4.69 -23.11 -12.85
N GLY A 84 5.69 -23.02 -11.97
CA GLY A 84 7.09 -23.17 -12.33
C GLY A 84 7.78 -21.87 -12.77
N HIS A 85 7.15 -20.71 -12.58
CA HIS A 85 7.86 -19.44 -12.79
C HIS A 85 8.91 -19.24 -11.69
N GLN A 86 10.17 -19.10 -12.10
CA GLN A 86 11.29 -18.83 -11.19
C GLN A 86 11.34 -17.35 -10.79
N LEU A 87 10.41 -16.95 -9.93
CA LEU A 87 10.24 -15.55 -9.48
C LEU A 87 11.39 -15.07 -8.59
N PHE A 88 12.02 -15.99 -7.87
CA PHE A 88 12.94 -15.70 -6.79
C PHE A 88 14.30 -16.33 -7.03
N VAL A 89 15.36 -15.62 -6.62
CA VAL A 89 16.75 -16.07 -6.64
C VAL A 89 17.38 -15.85 -5.27
N THR A 90 18.19 -16.81 -4.85
CA THR A 90 19.00 -16.69 -3.62
C THR A 90 20.09 -15.64 -3.81
N ALA A 91 20.72 -15.16 -2.74
CA ALA A 91 21.90 -14.27 -2.79
C ALA A 91 23.04 -14.79 -3.69
N ARG A 92 23.08 -16.10 -3.98
CA ARG A 92 24.05 -16.75 -4.89
C ARG A 92 23.62 -16.77 -6.36
N GLY A 93 22.43 -16.29 -6.68
CA GLY A 93 21.87 -16.25 -8.05
C GLY A 93 21.07 -17.48 -8.47
N ASP A 94 20.99 -18.52 -7.62
CA ASP A 94 20.25 -19.74 -7.94
C ASP A 94 18.73 -19.52 -7.82
N PRO A 95 17.93 -19.99 -8.81
CA PRO A 95 16.48 -19.90 -8.74
C PRO A 95 15.96 -20.79 -7.60
N VAL A 96 15.15 -20.22 -6.73
CA VAL A 96 14.59 -20.92 -5.57
C VAL A 96 13.09 -20.72 -5.54
N HIS A 97 12.36 -21.78 -5.22
CA HIS A 97 10.96 -21.69 -4.85
C HIS A 97 10.85 -21.18 -3.42
N ALA A 98 10.38 -19.96 -3.27
CA ALA A 98 10.09 -19.35 -1.98
C ALA A 98 8.80 -19.97 -1.42
N GLY A 99 8.86 -20.52 -0.21
CA GLY A 99 7.66 -20.93 0.50
C GLY A 99 6.76 -19.74 0.84
N PRO A 100 5.51 -19.98 1.31
CA PRO A 100 4.54 -18.93 1.67
C PRO A 100 5.09 -17.90 2.65
N ILE A 101 5.93 -18.34 3.59
CA ILE A 101 6.56 -17.47 4.59
C ILE A 101 7.56 -16.51 3.92
N ALA A 102 8.46 -17.03 3.09
CA ALA A 102 9.47 -16.23 2.39
C ALA A 102 8.81 -15.23 1.42
N THR A 103 7.79 -15.66 0.68
CA THR A 103 7.02 -14.81 -0.24
C THR A 103 6.27 -13.70 0.50
N SER A 104 5.76 -13.98 1.70
CA SER A 104 5.17 -12.94 2.56
C SER A 104 6.21 -11.94 3.06
N PHE A 105 7.39 -12.38 3.51
CA PHE A 105 8.46 -11.47 3.90
C PHE A 105 8.94 -10.61 2.73
N PHE A 106 8.95 -11.17 1.51
CA PHE A 106 9.23 -10.41 0.30
C PHE A 106 8.19 -9.33 0.01
N ALA A 107 6.90 -9.66 0.11
CA ALA A 107 5.84 -8.68 -0.01
C ALA A 107 5.97 -7.58 1.06
N LEU A 108 6.30 -7.96 2.30
CA LEU A 108 6.52 -7.02 3.39
C LEU A 108 7.71 -6.10 3.12
N ASP A 109 8.84 -6.62 2.64
CA ASP A 109 10.02 -5.83 2.26
C ASP A 109 9.69 -4.84 1.14
N LEU A 110 8.88 -5.24 0.15
CA LEU A 110 8.36 -4.33 -0.88
C LEU A 110 7.48 -3.22 -0.30
N VAL A 111 6.58 -3.55 0.64
CA VAL A 111 5.73 -2.56 1.31
C VAL A 111 6.58 -1.59 2.11
N LEU A 112 7.56 -2.08 2.87
CA LEU A 112 8.44 -1.23 3.67
C LEU A 112 9.30 -0.34 2.77
N ARG A 113 9.89 -0.86 1.69
CA ARG A 113 10.65 -0.05 0.72
C ARG A 113 9.79 0.92 -0.09
N GLY A 114 8.49 0.66 -0.22
CA GLY A 114 7.52 1.57 -0.81
C GLY A 114 7.09 2.68 0.16
N GLY A 115 6.86 2.32 1.43
CA GLY A 115 6.33 3.22 2.47
C GLY A 115 7.38 4.07 3.18
N PHE A 116 8.58 3.54 3.41
CA PHE A 116 9.67 4.21 4.13
C PHE A 116 10.67 4.91 3.20
N PHE A 117 10.42 4.96 1.89
CA PHE A 117 11.26 5.59 0.86
C PHE A 117 12.76 5.55 1.11
N ASP A 118 13.49 4.69 0.39
CA ASP A 118 14.96 4.78 0.23
C ASP A 118 15.79 4.69 1.53
N ILE A 119 15.22 4.83 2.73
CA ILE A 119 15.88 4.69 4.03
C ILE A 119 16.34 3.23 4.21
N MET A 120 15.50 2.26 3.86
CA MET A 120 15.90 0.85 3.88
C MET A 120 16.97 0.51 2.82
N GLU A 121 16.95 1.20 1.68
CA GLU A 121 17.95 1.03 0.62
C GLU A 121 19.29 1.68 1.04
N HIS A 122 19.22 2.81 1.75
CA HIS A 122 20.36 3.51 2.34
C HIS A 122 21.01 2.76 3.52
N PHE A 123 20.23 1.97 4.27
CA PHE A 123 20.73 1.17 5.39
C PHE A 123 20.98 -0.31 5.04
N GLU A 124 20.90 -0.69 3.75
CA GLU A 124 21.06 -2.08 3.25
C GLU A 124 20.22 -3.14 3.98
N LEU A 125 19.15 -2.71 4.66
CA LEU A 125 18.28 -3.59 5.44
C LEU A 125 17.39 -4.38 4.49
N THR A 126 17.72 -5.65 4.29
CA THR A 126 16.91 -6.59 3.52
C THR A 126 16.27 -7.57 4.52
N VAL A 127 14.96 -7.48 4.70
CA VAL A 127 14.25 -8.35 5.68
C VAL A 127 14.11 -9.78 5.15
N THR A 128 14.34 -9.97 3.85
CA THR A 128 14.18 -11.24 3.15
C THR A 128 15.54 -11.85 2.79
N ALA A 129 15.64 -13.18 2.84
CA ALA A 129 16.79 -13.92 2.32
C ALA A 129 16.70 -14.16 0.79
N VAL A 130 15.66 -13.63 0.14
CA VAL A 130 15.23 -14.02 -1.21
C VAL A 130 15.08 -12.79 -2.09
N SER A 131 15.89 -12.72 -3.14
CA SER A 131 15.89 -11.60 -4.09
C SER A 131 15.04 -11.90 -5.31
N MET A 132 14.51 -10.87 -5.97
CA MET A 132 13.72 -11.06 -7.19
C MET A 132 14.61 -11.48 -8.36
N ASN A 133 14.13 -12.38 -9.21
CA ASN A 133 14.80 -12.70 -10.46
C ASN A 133 14.66 -11.53 -11.45
N ARG A 134 15.71 -10.69 -11.56
CA ARG A 134 15.71 -9.52 -12.46
C ARG A 134 15.65 -9.89 -13.95
N ALA A 135 15.87 -11.17 -14.31
CA ALA A 135 15.70 -11.63 -15.68
C ALA A 135 14.21 -11.64 -16.12
N LEU A 136 13.27 -11.83 -15.18
CA LEU A 136 11.83 -11.73 -15.45
C LEU A 136 11.35 -10.27 -15.33
N ARG A 137 11.60 -9.48 -16.38
CA ARG A 137 11.24 -8.05 -16.42
C ARG A 137 9.76 -7.77 -16.12
N TRP A 138 8.85 -8.66 -16.52
CA TRP A 138 7.42 -8.50 -16.25
C TRP A 138 7.09 -8.63 -14.76
N PHE A 139 7.78 -9.52 -14.03
CA PHE A 139 7.62 -9.68 -12.59
C PHE A 139 8.20 -8.49 -11.83
N VAL A 140 9.33 -7.95 -12.31
CA VAL A 140 9.90 -6.69 -11.78
C VAL A 140 8.89 -5.55 -11.91
N LEU A 141 8.23 -5.41 -13.07
CA LEU A 141 7.19 -4.40 -13.26
C LEU A 141 5.99 -4.62 -12.34
N TYR A 142 5.55 -5.88 -12.18
CA TYR A 142 4.46 -6.23 -11.27
C TYR A 142 4.75 -5.87 -9.81
N ALA A 143 5.93 -6.27 -9.31
CA ALA A 143 6.40 -5.92 -7.97
C ALA A 143 6.58 -4.40 -7.80
N PHE A 144 7.00 -3.70 -8.85
CA PHE A 144 7.12 -2.23 -8.85
C PHE A 144 5.75 -1.53 -8.75
N VAL A 145 4.73 -2.00 -9.48
CA VAL A 145 3.36 -1.46 -9.36
C VAL A 145 2.81 -1.67 -7.95
N PHE A 146 3.02 -2.86 -7.37
CA PHE A 146 2.66 -3.15 -5.98
C PHE A 146 3.38 -2.20 -4.99
N ARG A 147 4.69 -1.97 -5.19
CA ARG A 147 5.49 -1.02 -4.38
C ARG A 147 4.93 0.40 -4.46
N ILE A 148 4.62 0.91 -5.66
CA ILE A 148 4.07 2.26 -5.85
C ILE A 148 2.68 2.37 -5.20
N TYR A 149 1.82 1.37 -5.39
CA TYR A 149 0.49 1.34 -4.79
C TYR A 149 0.57 1.53 -3.27
N TYR A 150 1.45 0.78 -2.61
CA TYR A 150 1.65 0.89 -1.17
C TYR A 150 2.29 2.21 -0.76
N GLY A 151 3.33 2.66 -1.47
CA GLY A 151 3.99 3.93 -1.17
C GLY A 151 3.02 5.11 -1.24
N LEU A 152 2.28 5.24 -2.34
CA LEU A 152 1.30 6.32 -2.51
C LEU A 152 0.19 6.28 -1.46
N THR A 153 -0.32 5.07 -1.16
CA THR A 153 -1.39 4.91 -0.16
C THR A 153 -0.88 5.24 1.25
N LEU A 154 0.33 4.82 1.62
CA LEU A 154 0.93 5.13 2.92
C LEU A 154 1.23 6.61 3.11
N ILE A 155 1.87 7.25 2.12
CA ILE A 155 2.14 8.70 2.16
C ILE A 155 0.83 9.45 2.41
N ARG A 156 -0.23 9.06 1.70
CA ARG A 156 -1.52 9.71 1.81
C ARG A 156 -2.15 9.53 3.19
N ILE A 157 -2.09 8.32 3.75
CA ILE A 157 -2.55 8.07 5.13
C ILE A 157 -1.78 8.94 6.12
N VAL A 158 -0.45 9.03 5.99
CA VAL A 158 0.40 9.84 6.87
C VAL A 158 0.09 11.32 6.75
N VAL A 159 0.00 11.86 5.53
CA VAL A 159 -0.33 13.27 5.28
C VAL A 159 -1.69 13.62 5.89
N SER A 160 -2.71 12.79 5.63
CA SER A 160 -4.04 12.99 6.17
C SER A 160 -4.06 12.90 7.70
N PHE A 161 -3.26 12.01 8.29
CA PHE A 161 -3.14 11.85 9.73
C PHE A 161 -2.46 13.07 10.38
N VAL A 162 -1.33 13.53 9.84
CA VAL A 162 -0.60 14.72 10.31
C VAL A 162 -1.47 15.96 10.24
N TRP A 163 -2.17 16.14 9.13
CA TRP A 163 -3.07 17.28 8.94
C TRP A 163 -4.21 17.30 9.97
N MET A 164 -4.82 16.15 10.20
CA MET A 164 -5.89 16.01 11.17
C MET A 164 -5.42 16.23 12.60
N TRP A 165 -4.24 15.72 12.94
CA TRP A 165 -3.58 15.98 14.22
C TRP A 165 -3.31 17.48 14.41
N ALA A 166 -2.83 18.17 13.37
CA ALA A 166 -2.57 19.61 13.42
C ALA A 166 -3.86 20.41 13.68
N LYS A 167 -4.96 20.08 12.98
CA LYS A 167 -6.28 20.68 13.24
C LYS A 167 -6.79 20.39 14.65
N LEU A 168 -6.65 19.15 15.14
CA LEU A 168 -7.00 18.76 16.52
C LEU A 168 -6.31 19.63 17.56
N ARG A 169 -5.00 19.87 17.39
CA ARG A 169 -4.25 20.77 18.28
C ARG A 169 -4.71 22.21 18.18
N ALA A 170 -5.02 22.71 16.98
CA ALA A 170 -5.46 24.08 16.79
C ALA A 170 -6.80 24.35 17.51
N VAL A 171 -7.76 23.44 17.37
CA VAL A 171 -9.09 23.56 18.01
C VAL A 171 -8.99 23.39 19.53
N SER A 172 -8.22 22.42 20.02
CA SER A 172 -7.98 22.25 21.45
C SER A 172 -7.35 23.51 22.07
N LYS A 173 -6.42 24.15 21.37
CA LYS A 173 -5.79 25.40 21.83
C LYS A 173 -6.78 26.57 21.91
N GLN A 174 -7.71 26.68 20.95
CA GLN A 174 -8.78 27.70 20.99
C GLN A 174 -9.75 27.45 22.15
N GLN A 175 -10.21 26.22 22.35
CA GLN A 175 -11.10 25.88 23.47
C GLN A 175 -10.47 26.14 24.85
N HIS A 176 -9.16 25.91 25.00
CA HIS A 176 -8.45 26.24 26.23
C HIS A 176 -8.28 27.76 26.44
N ALA A 177 -8.16 28.54 25.38
CA ALA A 177 -8.10 30.00 25.46
C ALA A 177 -9.46 30.59 25.85
N ASP A 178 -10.56 30.11 25.26
CA ASP A 178 -11.92 30.58 25.57
C ASP A 178 -12.32 30.23 27.01
N ARG A 179 -11.89 29.07 27.52
CA ARG A 179 -12.16 28.64 28.89
C ARG A 179 -11.35 29.38 29.96
N ASN A 180 -10.22 29.99 29.60
CA ASN A 180 -9.43 30.83 30.50
C ASN A 180 -9.88 32.30 30.51
N ASN A 181 -10.65 32.72 29.50
CA ASN A 181 -11.21 34.07 29.38
C ASN A 181 -12.67 34.17 29.90
N ALA A 182 -13.24 33.06 30.37
CA ALA A 182 -14.54 32.96 31.02
C ALA A 182 -14.38 32.72 32.52
#